data_AF-A0A936Z5Y3-F1
#
_entry.id   AF-A0A936Z5Y3-F1
#
_cell.length_a   1.000
_cell.length_b   1.000
_cell.length_c   1.000
_cell.angle_alpha   90.00
_cell.angle_beta   90.00
_cell.angle_gamma   90.00
#
_symmetry.space_group_name_H-M   'P 1'
#
loop_
_entity.id
_entity.type
_entity.pdbx_description
1 polymer ?
#
loop_
_entity_poly.entity_id
_entity_poly.type
_entity_poly.pdbx_seq_one_letter_code
_entity_poly.pdbx_strand_id
1 'polypeptide(L)'
;MTDNTIAQTIGERVGAVRVVVNLIAQTGRGDHLHDLRVLLINTMSLLKRDPGIEAAVDDLYAAAAVLVQDASSGSAPSARSLRLLLSASDRFCSRLTSAVDRIGPEPEVRLKGLEAAYAVQLERYSVSLSEPVIHMRLAV
;
A
#
# COMPACT_ATOMS: atom_id res chain seq x y z
N MET A 1 -13.14 -7.70 8.14
CA MET A 1 -12.13 -8.70 8.60
C MET A 1 -10.81 -8.61 7.83
N THR A 2 -10.77 -8.01 6.63
CA THR A 2 -9.60 -7.92 5.74
C THR A 2 -8.47 -7.02 6.25
N ASP A 3 -8.81 -5.91 6.91
CA ASP A 3 -7.84 -4.86 7.24
C ASP A 3 -6.83 -5.31 8.30
N ASN A 4 -7.28 -6.15 9.25
CA ASN A 4 -6.42 -6.77 10.25
C ASN A 4 -5.38 -7.72 9.63
N THR A 5 -5.73 -8.40 8.54
CA THR A 5 -4.83 -9.32 7.83
C THR A 5 -3.77 -8.57 7.03
N ILE A 6 -4.12 -7.43 6.41
CA ILE A 6 -3.17 -6.60 5.67
C ILE A 6 -2.16 -5.96 6.64
N ALA A 7 -2.66 -5.35 7.72
CA ALA A 7 -1.80 -4.74 8.72
C ALA A 7 -0.82 -5.75 9.35
N GLN A 8 -1.31 -6.96 9.68
CA GLN A 8 -0.46 -8.04 10.17
C GLN A 8 0.60 -8.44 9.12
N THR A 9 0.19 -8.66 7.87
CA THR A 9 1.10 -9.01 6.77
C THR A 9 2.20 -7.97 6.62
N ILE A 10 1.86 -6.68 6.68
CA ILE A 10 2.85 -5.60 6.58
C ILE A 10 3.78 -5.58 7.80
N GLY A 11 3.27 -5.80 9.01
CA GLY A 11 4.10 -5.97 10.19
C GLY A 11 5.12 -7.10 10.05
N GLU A 12 4.71 -8.23 9.48
CA GLU A 12 5.60 -9.35 9.16
C GLU A 12 6.66 -8.97 8.11
N ARG A 13 6.28 -8.22 7.07
CA ARG A 13 7.24 -7.70 6.07
C ARG A 13 8.26 -6.74 6.69
N VAL A 14 7.82 -5.82 7.56
CA VAL A 14 8.71 -4.92 8.30
C VAL A 14 9.70 -5.72 9.14
N GLY A 15 9.23 -6.73 9.87
CA GLY A 15 10.07 -7.62 10.66
C GLY A 15 11.12 -8.34 9.81
N ALA A 16 10.69 -8.94 8.70
CA ALA A 16 11.58 -9.65 7.77
C ALA A 16 12.64 -8.71 7.17
N VAL A 17 12.28 -7.49 6.77
CA VAL A 17 13.23 -6.52 6.20
C VAL A 17 14.30 -6.16 7.24
N ARG A 18 13.90 -5.90 8.49
CA ARG A 18 14.86 -5.60 9.57
C ARG A 18 15.83 -6.74 9.80
N VAL A 19 15.36 -8.00 9.76
CA VAL A 19 16.23 -9.18 9.91
C VAL A 19 17.26 -9.24 8.77
N VAL A 20 16.82 -9.17 7.52
CA VAL A 20 17.73 -9.26 6.36
C VAL A 20 18.72 -8.10 6.34
N VAL A 21 18.28 -6.88 6.64
CA VAL A 21 19.16 -5.70 6.75
C VAL A 21 20.23 -5.91 7.82
N ASN A 22 19.88 -6.45 8.99
CA ASN A 22 20.85 -6.75 10.03
C ASN A 22 21.84 -7.84 9.63
N LEU A 23 21.42 -8.84 8.85
CA LEU A 23 22.32 -9.87 8.31
C LEU A 23 23.30 -9.27 7.30
N ILE A 24 22.84 -8.38 6.42
CA ILE A 24 23.70 -7.65 5.48
C ILE A 24 24.70 -6.77 6.22
N ALA A 25 24.25 -6.04 7.24
CA ALA A 25 25.12 -5.17 8.05
C ALA A 25 26.24 -5.95 8.77
N GLN A 26 25.97 -7.20 9.17
CA GLN A 26 26.96 -8.04 9.87
C GLN A 26 27.89 -8.80 8.92
N THR A 27 27.37 -9.31 7.80
CA THR A 27 28.08 -10.31 6.99
C THR A 27 28.43 -9.85 5.58
N GLY A 28 27.72 -8.85 5.05
CA GLY A 28 27.91 -8.35 3.69
C GLY A 28 27.72 -9.40 2.58
N ARG A 29 27.07 -10.54 2.85
CA ARG A 29 26.94 -11.63 1.86
C ARG A 29 25.95 -11.28 0.74
N GLY A 30 26.31 -11.69 -0.49
CA GLY A 30 25.48 -11.50 -1.69
C GLY A 30 24.10 -12.17 -1.64
N ASP A 31 23.99 -13.36 -1.03
CA ASP A 31 22.70 -14.06 -0.91
C ASP A 31 21.65 -13.19 -0.19
N HIS A 32 22.06 -12.47 0.86
CA HIS A 32 21.15 -11.60 1.62
C HIS A 32 20.68 -10.39 0.81
N LEU A 33 21.47 -9.91 -0.17
CA LEU A 33 21.03 -8.86 -1.09
C LEU A 33 19.97 -9.38 -2.07
N HIS A 34 20.10 -10.62 -2.52
CA HIS A 34 19.07 -11.27 -3.33
C HIS A 34 17.77 -11.45 -2.52
N ASP A 35 17.88 -11.96 -1.29
CA ASP A 35 16.73 -12.12 -0.38
C ASP A 35 16.04 -10.78 -0.12
N LEU A 36 16.82 -9.72 0.13
CA LEU A 36 16.30 -8.37 0.31
C LEU A 36 15.54 -7.89 -0.93
N ARG A 37 16.08 -8.12 -2.13
CA ARG A 37 15.41 -7.74 -3.39
C ARG A 37 14.05 -8.41 -3.54
N VAL A 38 14.00 -9.73 -3.34
CA VAL A 38 12.78 -10.52 -3.44
C VAL A 38 11.75 -10.04 -2.41
N LEU A 39 12.18 -9.81 -1.17
CA LEU A 39 11.33 -9.31 -0.11
C LEU A 39 10.76 -7.91 -0.42
N LEU A 40 11.57 -7.00 -0.94
CA LEU A 40 11.13 -5.65 -1.33
C LEU A 40 10.11 -5.70 -2.46
N ILE A 41 10.35 -6.48 -3.51
CA ILE A 41 9.41 -6.65 -4.63
C ILE A 41 8.07 -7.21 -4.12
N ASN A 42 8.11 -8.29 -3.33
CA ASN A 42 6.91 -8.92 -2.79
C ASN A 42 6.15 -8.01 -1.81
N THR A 43 6.85 -7.12 -1.12
CA THR A 43 6.22 -6.14 -0.23
C THR A 43 5.54 -5.04 -1.05
N MET A 44 6.22 -4.52 -2.07
CA MET A 44 5.67 -3.49 -2.96
C MET A 44 4.45 -3.97 -3.74
N SER A 45 4.36 -5.26 -4.08
CA SER A 45 3.16 -5.81 -4.74
C SER A 45 1.89 -5.79 -3.88
N LEU A 46 2.01 -5.56 -2.56
CA LEU A 46 0.88 -5.45 -1.64
C LEU A 46 0.33 -4.01 -1.54
N LEU A 47 1.02 -3.04 -2.13
CA LEU A 47 0.75 -1.62 -1.94
C LEU A 47 0.20 -0.99 -3.22
N LYS A 48 -0.59 0.08 -3.05
CA LYS A 48 -0.83 1.02 -4.14
C LYS A 48 0.48 1.76 -4.45
N ARG A 49 0.64 2.20 -5.71
CA ARG A 49 1.75 3.04 -6.15
C ARG A 49 1.89 4.26 -5.24
N ASP A 50 3.05 4.38 -4.60
CA ASP A 50 3.41 5.53 -3.76
C ASP A 50 4.86 5.90 -4.06
N PRO A 51 5.13 7.06 -4.71
CA PRO A 51 6.47 7.46 -5.09
C PRO A 51 7.43 7.61 -3.90
N GLY A 52 6.90 7.94 -2.72
CA GLY A 52 7.70 8.06 -1.51
C GLY A 52 8.16 6.71 -0.96
N ILE A 53 7.36 5.66 -1.11
CA ILE A 53 7.74 4.29 -0.77
C ILE A 53 8.68 3.72 -1.83
N GLU A 54 8.40 3.95 -3.12
CA GLU A 54 9.26 3.51 -4.23
C GLU A 54 10.68 4.07 -4.08
N ALA A 55 10.82 5.38 -3.83
CA ALA A 55 12.13 5.99 -3.57
C ALA A 55 12.83 5.40 -2.32
N ALA A 56 12.07 5.07 -1.27
CA ALA A 56 12.63 4.46 -0.07
C ALA A 56 13.11 3.02 -0.29
N VAL A 57 12.46 2.27 -1.19
CA VAL A 57 12.90 0.94 -1.63
C VAL A 57 14.21 1.04 -2.39
N ASP A 58 14.30 1.95 -3.36
CA ASP A 58 15.50 2.16 -4.15
C ASP A 58 16.69 2.57 -3.27
N ASP A 59 16.48 3.52 -2.35
CA ASP A 59 17.46 3.94 -1.34
C ASP A 59 17.99 2.77 -0.51
N LEU A 60 17.07 1.93 0.00
CA LEU A 60 17.41 0.80 0.84
C LEU A 60 18.21 -0.25 0.08
N TYR A 61 17.77 -0.59 -1.13
CA TYR A 61 18.45 -1.56 -1.96
C TYR A 61 19.84 -1.06 -2.38
N ALA A 62 19.96 0.20 -2.78
CA ALA A 62 21.24 0.80 -3.15
C ALA A 62 22.24 0.82 -1.98
N ALA A 63 21.79 1.20 -0.78
CA ALA A 63 22.64 1.18 0.41
C ALA A 63 23.11 -0.25 0.75
N ALA A 64 22.23 -1.24 0.65
CA ALA A 64 22.57 -2.64 0.88
C ALA A 64 23.58 -3.17 -0.16
N ALA A 65 23.39 -2.81 -1.43
CA ALA A 65 24.26 -3.23 -2.52
C ALA A 65 25.69 -2.71 -2.34
N VAL A 66 25.87 -1.47 -1.88
CA VAL A 66 27.20 -0.90 -1.57
C VAL A 66 27.92 -1.74 -0.50
N LEU A 67 27.24 -2.11 0.59
CA LEU A 67 27.87 -2.94 1.63
C LEU A 67 28.28 -4.32 1.12
N VAL A 68 27.44 -4.95 0.31
CA VAL A 68 27.75 -6.26 -0.27
C VAL A 68 28.91 -6.16 -1.26
N GLN A 69 28.99 -5.07 -2.02
CA GLN A 69 30.10 -4.81 -2.93
C GLN A 69 31.41 -4.59 -2.17
N ASP A 70 31.39 -3.78 -1.11
CA ASP A 70 32.55 -3.54 -0.24
C ASP A 70 33.05 -4.87 0.36
N ALA A 71 32.14 -5.69 0.91
CA ALA A 71 32.46 -6.98 1.50
C ALA A 71 33.01 -7.99 0.47
N SER A 72 32.43 -8.01 -0.74
CA SER A 72 32.92 -8.86 -1.85
C SER A 72 34.33 -8.45 -2.30
N SER A 73 34.71 -7.19 -2.07
CA SER A 73 36.05 -6.66 -2.35
C SER A 73 37.02 -6.85 -1.18
N GLY A 74 36.62 -7.58 -0.13
CA GLY A 74 37.42 -7.80 1.08
C GLY A 74 37.53 -6.57 1.99
N SER A 75 36.75 -5.51 1.73
CA SER A 75 36.73 -4.30 2.54
C SER A 75 35.68 -4.42 3.64
N ALA A 76 36.07 -4.11 4.88
CA ALA A 76 35.11 -4.02 5.96
C ALA A 76 34.13 -2.86 5.72
N PRO A 77 32.83 -3.00 6.06
CA PRO A 77 31.87 -1.92 5.89
C PRO A 77 32.27 -0.69 6.70
N SER A 78 32.26 0.49 6.07
CA SER A 78 32.51 1.73 6.80
C SER A 78 31.34 2.06 7.75
N ALA A 79 31.64 2.75 8.86
CA ALA A 79 30.62 3.25 9.78
C ALA A 79 29.57 4.15 9.07
N ARG A 80 30.00 4.87 8.03
CA ARG A 80 29.12 5.70 7.19
C ARG A 80 28.15 4.83 6.38
N SER A 81 28.66 3.80 5.71
CA SER A 81 27.85 2.88 4.89
C SER A 81 26.82 2.17 5.75
N LEU A 82 27.23 1.66 6.92
CA LEU A 82 26.32 1.05 7.91
C LEU A 82 25.21 2.02 8.35
N ARG A 83 25.57 3.26 8.70
CA ARG A 83 24.58 4.28 9.08
C ARG A 83 23.58 4.56 7.96
N LEU A 84 24.04 4.61 6.70
CA LEU A 84 23.16 4.84 5.55
C LEU A 84 22.18 3.69 5.35
N LEU A 85 22.64 2.43 5.44
CA LEU A 85 21.79 1.25 5.35
C LEU A 85 20.71 1.23 6.43
N LEU A 86 21.10 1.43 7.70
CA LEU A 86 20.16 1.43 8.82
C LEU A 86 19.13 2.58 8.70
N SER A 87 19.59 3.78 8.31
CA SER A 87 18.71 4.92 8.11
C SER A 87 17.72 4.68 6.96
N ALA A 88 18.16 4.09 5.86
CA ALA A 88 17.29 3.76 4.73
C ALA A 88 16.24 2.70 5.13
N SER A 89 16.65 1.69 5.92
CA SER A 89 15.75 0.67 6.45
C SER A 89 14.67 1.28 7.34
N ASP A 90 15.04 2.17 8.27
CA ASP A 90 14.08 2.85 9.14
C ASP A 90 13.13 3.75 8.34
N ARG A 91 13.63 4.47 7.33
CA ARG A 91 12.81 5.30 6.43
C ARG A 91 11.81 4.48 5.63
N PHE A 92 12.22 3.32 5.12
CA PHE A 92 11.34 2.41 4.40
C PHE A 92 10.28 1.81 5.34
N CYS A 93 10.69 1.24 6.48
CA CYS A 93 9.78 0.62 7.44
C CYS A 93 8.76 1.62 7.98
N SER A 94 9.19 2.84 8.31
CA SER A 94 8.28 3.89 8.80
C SER A 94 7.23 4.26 7.76
N ARG A 95 7.63 4.45 6.49
CA ARG A 95 6.70 4.76 5.40
C ARG A 95 5.73 3.61 5.14
N LEU A 96 6.22 2.37 5.21
CA LEU A 96 5.40 1.18 5.01
C LEU A 96 4.31 1.07 6.08
N THR A 97 4.65 1.28 7.36
CA THR A 97 3.66 1.33 8.44
C THR A 97 2.67 2.48 8.24
N SER A 98 3.15 3.68 7.93
CA SER A 98 2.26 4.83 7.68
C SER A 98 1.37 4.68 6.45
N ALA A 99 1.73 3.83 5.48
CA ALA A 99 0.90 3.54 4.33
C ALA A 99 -0.29 2.67 4.73
N VAL A 100 -0.10 1.72 5.65
CA VAL A 100 -1.18 0.89 6.23
C VAL A 100 -2.18 1.76 6.99
N ASP A 101 -1.71 2.71 7.79
CA ASP A 101 -2.58 3.60 8.56
C ASP A 101 -3.48 4.48 7.66
N ARG A 102 -3.07 4.70 6.40
CA ARG A 102 -3.88 5.42 5.39
C ARG A 102 -4.88 4.52 4.66
N ILE A 103 -4.76 3.20 4.79
CA ILE A 103 -5.82 2.24 4.43
C ILE A 103 -6.86 2.29 5.56
N GLY A 104 -7.48 3.45 5.77
CA GLY A 104 -8.72 3.52 6.55
C GLY A 104 -9.82 2.75 5.82
N PRO A 105 -10.94 2.41 6.48
CA PRO A 105 -12.12 1.93 5.75
C PRO A 105 -12.36 2.94 4.64
N GLU A 106 -12.45 2.49 3.38
CA GLU A 106 -12.79 3.40 2.28
C GLU A 106 -13.96 4.25 2.79
N PRO A 107 -13.86 5.59 2.77
CA PRO A 107 -15.06 6.37 2.98
C PRO A 107 -16.00 5.83 1.91
N GLU A 108 -17.08 5.15 2.32
CA GLU A 108 -18.23 4.95 1.46
C GLU A 108 -18.37 6.29 0.78
N VAL A 109 -18.14 6.32 -0.53
CA VAL A 109 -18.38 7.50 -1.32
C VAL A 109 -19.90 7.61 -1.30
N ARG A 110 -20.44 8.12 -0.19
CA ARG A 110 -21.82 8.54 -0.07
C ARG A 110 -21.91 9.73 -0.98
N LEU A 111 -22.12 9.40 -2.25
CA LEU A 111 -22.61 10.30 -3.26
C LEU A 111 -24.00 10.72 -2.80
N LYS A 112 -24.07 11.61 -1.81
CA LYS A 112 -25.32 12.18 -1.29
C LYS A 112 -26.17 12.74 -2.43
N GLY A 113 -25.53 13.19 -3.51
CA GLY A 113 -26.20 13.64 -4.74
C GLY A 113 -26.80 12.50 -5.57
N LEU A 114 -26.20 11.30 -5.59
CA LEU A 114 -26.71 10.15 -6.34
C LEU A 114 -27.87 9.48 -5.61
N GLU A 115 -27.81 9.35 -4.28
CA GLU A 115 -28.93 8.85 -3.47
C GLU A 115 -30.15 9.78 -3.58
N ALA A 116 -29.93 11.10 -3.55
CA ALA A 116 -30.99 12.08 -3.75
C ALA A 116 -31.59 12.02 -5.16
N ALA A 117 -30.76 11.88 -6.20
CA ALA A 117 -31.24 11.72 -7.57
C ALA A 117 -32.07 10.44 -7.74
N TYR A 118 -31.65 9.34 -7.12
CA TYR A 118 -32.37 8.06 -7.17
C TYR A 118 -33.71 8.11 -6.41
N ALA A 119 -33.75 8.75 -5.23
CA ALA A 119 -34.97 8.96 -4.46
C ALA A 119 -36.01 9.80 -5.23
N VAL A 120 -35.58 10.90 -5.86
CA VAL A 120 -36.45 11.74 -6.72
C VAL A 120 -36.99 10.95 -7.90
N GLN A 121 -36.20 10.04 -8.47
CA GLN A 121 -36.63 9.22 -9.60
C GLN A 121 -37.72 8.21 -9.20
N LEU A 122 -37.59 7.59 -8.02
CA LEU A 122 -38.61 6.68 -7.47
C LEU A 122 -39.92 7.39 -7.14
N GLU A 123 -39.87 8.61 -6.60
CA GLU A 123 -41.06 9.43 -6.36
C GLU A 123 -41.76 9.85 -7.66
N ARG A 124 -41.01 10.16 -8.73
CA ARG A 124 -41.61 10.42 -10.05
C ARG A 124 -42.32 9.20 -10.64
N TYR A 125 -41.75 8.01 -10.45
CA TYR A 125 -42.35 6.77 -10.94
C TYR A 125 -43.59 6.34 -10.14
N SER A 126 -43.65 6.63 -8.83
CA SER A 126 -44.83 6.34 -8.02
C SER A 126 -46.01 7.27 -8.33
N VAL A 127 -45.75 8.54 -8.66
CA VAL A 127 -46.77 9.49 -9.13
C VAL A 127 -47.32 9.10 -10.51
N SER A 128 -46.50 8.55 -11.41
CA SER A 128 -46.94 8.10 -12.75
C SER A 128 -47.88 6.88 -12.74
N LEU A 129 -47.89 6.07 -11.67
CA LEU A 129 -48.76 4.88 -11.57
C LEU A 129 -50.15 5.18 -10.99
N SER A 130 -50.46 6.46 -10.72
CA SER A 130 -51.72 6.87 -10.09
C SER A 130 -52.59 7.80 -10.94
N GLU A 131 -52.26 8.02 -12.22
CA GLU A 131 -53.18 8.70 -13.13
C GLU A 131 -54.27 7.72 -13.62
N PRO A 132 -55.57 7.93 -13.29
CA PRO A 132 -56.64 7.17 -13.89
C PRO A 132 -56.75 7.56 -15.37
N VAL A 133 -56.70 6.56 -16.25
CA VAL A 133 -57.06 6.74 -17.66
C VAL A 133 -58.54 7.09 -17.73
N ILE A 134 -58.85 8.39 -17.77
CA ILE A 134 -60.19 8.90 -18.05
C ILE A 134 -60.45 8.65 -19.54
N HIS A 135 -61.07 7.51 -19.86
CA HIS A 135 -61.79 7.38 -21.13
C HIS A 135 -63.20 7.92 -20.95
N MET A 136 -63.38 9.16 -21.38
CA MET A 136 -64.67 9.82 -21.55
C MET A 136 -65.30 9.41 -22.90
N ARG A 137 -66.65 9.32 -22.90
CA ARG A 137 -67.60 9.51 -24.02
C ARG A 137 -67.89 8.26 -24.89
N LEU A 138 -69.12 7.92 -25.27
CA LEU A 138 -70.32 8.73 -25.62
C LEU A 138 -71.63 8.03 -25.23
N ALA A 139 -72.65 8.87 -24.99
CA ALA A 139 -74.07 8.53 -24.94
C ALA A 139 -74.60 8.01 -26.28
N VAL A 140 -75.49 7.01 -26.23
CA VAL A 140 -76.81 6.94 -26.88
C VAL A 140 -77.73 6.11 -25.97
#